data_AF-A0A661LSS3-F1
#
_entry.id   AF-A0A661LSS3-F1
#
_cell.length_a   1.000
_cell.length_b   1.000
_cell.length_c   1.000
_cell.angle_alpha   90.00
_cell.angle_beta   90.00
_cell.angle_gamma   90.00
#
_symmetry.space_group_name_H-M   'P 1'
#
loop_
_entity.id
_entity.type
_entity.pdbx_description
1 polymer ?
#
loop_
_entity_poly.entity_id
_entity_poly.type
_entity_poly.pdbx_seq_one_letter_code
_entity_poly.pdbx_strand_id
1 'polypeptide(L)' 'MRNRSKGLFLKAQKIIPGGVNSPVRAGRAVGVDPPFIRRADGCYLWDMEGK' A
#
# COMPACT_ATOMS: atom_id res chain seq x y z
N MET A 1 14.57 -3.70 -9.59
CA MET A 1 13.59 -2.82 -8.92
C MET A 1 12.86 -3.63 -7.85
N ARG A 2 13.07 -3.34 -6.56
CA ARG A 2 12.34 -4.03 -5.48
C ARG A 2 11.01 -3.32 -5.27
N ASN A 3 9.89 -3.95 -5.66
CA ASN A 3 8.55 -3.47 -5.34
C ASN A 3 8.15 -4.03 -3.95
N ARG A 4 8.60 -3.36 -2.89
CA ARG A 4 8.34 -3.72 -1.50
C ARG A 4 6.86 -3.56 -1.16
N SER A 5 6.22 -2.51 -1.68
CA SER A 5 4.79 -2.27 -1.49
C SER A 5 3.94 -3.46 -1.95
N LYS A 6 4.21 -4.02 -3.14
CA LYS A 6 3.54 -5.24 -3.63
C LYS A 6 3.77 -6.45 -2.72
N GLY A 7 5.01 -6.64 -2.27
CA GLY A 7 5.35 -7.74 -1.35
C GLY A 7 4.60 -7.65 -0.02
N LEU A 8 4.44 -6.44 0.52
CA LEU A 8 3.68 -6.20 1.74
C LEU A 8 2.18 -6.37 1.52
N PHE A 9 1.64 -5.94 0.38
CA PHE A 9 0.23 -6.14 0.06
C PHE A 9 -0.12 -7.63 -0.03
N LEU A 10 0.72 -8.43 -0.70
CA LEU A 10 0.56 -9.89 -0.75
C LEU A 10 0.63 -10.55 0.62
N LYS A 11 1.43 -10.02 1.55
CA LYS A 11 1.45 -10.49 2.95
C LYS A 11 0.18 -10.08 3.68
N ALA A 12 -0.27 -8.84 3.52
CA ALA A 12 -1.46 -8.31 4.17
C ALA A 12 -2.72 -9.08 3.74
N GLN A 13 -2.85 -9.43 2.46
CA GLN A 13 -3.97 -10.24 1.95
C GLN A 13 -4.12 -11.59 2.65
N LYS A 14 -3.06 -12.13 3.26
CA LYS A 14 -3.12 -13.41 4.00
C LYS A 14 -3.74 -13.28 5.39
N ILE A 15 -3.83 -12.05 5.93
CA ILE A 15 -4.19 -11.82 7.34
C ILE A 15 -5.25 -10.74 7.54
N ILE A 16 -5.51 -9.89 6.55
CA ILE A 16 -6.53 -8.84 6.58
C ILE A 16 -7.43 -9.02 5.34
N PRO A 17 -8.77 -9.03 5.49
CA PRO A 17 -9.68 -9.13 4.34
C PRO A 17 -9.39 -8.04 3.29
N GLY A 18 -9.15 -8.45 2.05
CA GLY A 18 -8.77 -7.54 0.96
C GLY A 18 -7.39 -6.86 1.14
N GLY A 19 -6.59 -7.31 2.11
CA GLY A 19 -5.28 -6.76 2.44
C GLY A 19 -5.31 -5.39 3.11
N VAL A 20 -6.47 -4.89 3.55
CA VAL A 20 -6.64 -3.52 4.08
C VAL A 20 -7.69 -3.40 5.20
N ASN A 21 -7.45 -2.47 6.13
CA ASN A 21 -8.38 -2.16 7.23
C ASN A 21 -9.54 -1.22 6.84
N SER A 22 -9.62 -0.79 5.58
CA SER A 22 -10.74 -0.01 5.03
C SER A 22 -10.83 -0.25 3.51
N PRO A 23 -12.00 -0.59 2.95
CA PRO A 23 -12.12 -1.05 1.56
C PRO A 23 -11.52 -0.12 0.49
N VAL A 24 -11.59 1.20 0.70
CA VAL A 24 -11.06 2.21 -0.23
C VAL A 24 -9.55 2.08 -0.45
N ARG A 25 -8.83 1.57 0.55
CA ARG A 25 -7.36 1.46 0.50
C ARG A 25 -6.86 0.33 -0.40
N ALA A 26 -7.73 -0.54 -0.89
CA ALA A 26 -7.33 -1.67 -1.74
C ALA A 26 -7.05 -1.27 -3.21
N GLY A 27 -7.23 0.00 -3.60
CA GLY A 27 -6.95 0.47 -4.97
C GLY A 27 -7.88 -0.09 -6.05
N ARG A 28 -8.90 -0.89 -5.70
CA ARG A 28 -9.76 -1.62 -6.64
C ARG A 28 -10.45 -0.72 -7.67
N ALA A 29 -10.90 0.47 -7.26
CA ALA A 29 -11.60 1.40 -8.15
C ALA A 29 -10.72 1.96 -9.28
N VAL A 30 -9.40 1.96 -9.10
CA VAL A 30 -8.43 2.52 -10.05
C VAL A 30 -7.48 1.46 -10.64
N GLY A 31 -7.60 0.19 -10.22
CA GLY A 31 -6.85 -0.93 -10.79
C GLY A 31 -5.36 -0.97 -10.46
N VAL A 32 -4.91 -0.34 -9.38
CA VAL A 32 -3.50 -0.30 -8.97
C VAL A 32 -3.27 -1.03 -7.65
N ASP A 33 -2.10 -1.64 -7.50
CA ASP A 33 -1.62 -2.10 -6.19
C ASP A 33 -1.43 -0.87 -5.28
N PRO A 34 -1.96 -0.88 -4.04
CA PRO A 34 -1.86 0.28 -3.17
C PRO A 34 -0.42 0.52 -2.71
N PRO A 35 0.06 1.79 -2.69
CA PRO A 35 1.35 2.10 -2.09
C PRO A 35 1.27 1.86 -0.58
N PHE A 36 2.36 1.34 -0.01
CA PHE A 36 2.50 1.28 1.44
C PHE A 36 3.24 2.54 1.90
N ILE A 37 2.56 3.40 2.63
CA ILE A 37 3.14 4.65 3.12
C ILE A 37 3.97 4.39 4.38
N ARG A 38 5.25 4.80 4.35
CA ARG A 38 6.20 4.67 5.47
C ARG A 38 6.31 5.94 6.30
N ARG A 39 6.24 7.10 5.66
CA ARG A 39 6.40 8.41 6.32
C ARG A 39 5.43 9.43 5.71
N ALA A 40 5.02 10.39 6.51
CA ALA A 40 4.32 11.59 6.10
C ALA A 40 4.93 12.80 6.81
N ASP A 41 4.96 13.96 6.15
CA ASP A 41 5.55 15.20 6.66
C ASP A 41 5.00 16.38 5.83
N GLY A 42 4.27 17.29 6.48
CA GLY A 42 3.52 18.35 5.79
C GLY A 42 2.59 17.81 4.70
N CYS A 43 2.73 18.32 3.48
CA CYS A 43 1.93 17.91 2.31
C CYS A 43 2.53 16.71 1.55
N TYR A 44 3.54 16.04 2.09
CA TYR A 44 4.26 14.97 1.42
C TYR A 44 4.08 13.62 2.11
N LEU A 45 4.04 12.57 1.29
CA LEU A 45 4.04 11.17 1.71
C LEU A 45 5.24 10.48 1.06
N TRP A 46 5.80 9.50 1.75
CA TRP A 46 6.83 8.62 1.23
C TRP A 46 6.39 7.17 1.34
N ASP A 47 6.42 6.46 0.23
CA ASP A 47 6.14 5.02 0.20
C ASP A 47 7.33 4.17 0.70
N MET A 48 7.23 2.85 0.59
CA MET A 48 8.30 1.92 1.01
C MET A 48 9.53 1.95 0.10
N GLU A 49 9.41 2.55 -1.07
CA GLU A 49 10.46 2.81 -2.04
C GLU A 49 11.12 4.18 -1.81
N GLY A 50 10.51 5.05 -1.00
CA GLY A 50 10.99 6.40 -0.71
C GLY A 50 10.52 7.44 -1.72
N LYS A 51 9.49 7.11 -2.52
CA LYS A 51 8.84 8.00 -3.48
C LYS A 51 7.73 8.81 -2.83
#